data_AF-A0A494ZWD2-F1
#
_entry.id   AF-A0A494ZWD2-F1
#
_cell.length_a   1.000
_cell.length_b   1.000
_cell.length_c   1.000
_cell.angle_alpha   90.00
_cell.angle_beta   90.00
_cell.angle_gamma   90.00
#
_symmetry.space_group_name_H-M   'P 1'
#
loop_
_entity.id
_entity.type
_entity.pdbx_description
1 polymer ?
#
loop_
_entity_poly.entity_id
_entity_poly.type
_entity_poly.pdbx_seq_one_letter_code
_entity_poly.pdbx_strand_id
1 'polypeptide(L)'
;MVQSKENKEELLLQAVKTQYSILQLLDNTLHQTYQYEKGLPKEQQNSEVINLAYQARNIIAKKPKLKKIYKELEEKYDVEL
;
A
#
# COMPACT_ATOMS: atom_id res chain seq x y z
N MET A 1 -13.61 29.93 15.48
CA MET A 1 -13.16 29.46 14.14
C MET A 1 -12.08 28.38 14.18
N VAL A 2 -11.80 27.76 15.33
CA VAL A 2 -10.76 26.70 15.47
C VAL A 2 -11.29 25.31 15.07
N GLN A 3 -12.58 25.06 15.31
CA GLN A 3 -13.24 23.77 15.12
C GLN A 3 -13.31 23.27 13.66
N SER A 4 -13.28 24.15 12.65
CA SER A 4 -13.35 23.71 11.24
C SER A 4 -12.00 23.25 10.68
N LYS A 5 -10.88 23.65 11.29
CA LYS A 5 -9.53 23.21 10.90
C LYS A 5 -9.26 21.80 11.40
N GLU A 6 -9.62 21.50 12.64
CA GLU A 6 -9.48 20.17 13.24
C GLU A 6 -10.22 19.11 12.41
N ASN A 7 -11.46 19.39 12.01
CA ASN A 7 -12.22 18.49 11.14
C ASN A 7 -11.56 18.26 9.77
N LYS A 8 -10.90 19.27 9.19
CA LYS A 8 -10.22 19.12 7.90
C LYS A 8 -8.99 18.24 8.01
N GLU A 9 -8.16 18.47 9.02
CA GLU A 9 -6.94 17.70 9.25
C GLU A 9 -7.26 16.23 9.59
N GLU A 10 -8.30 15.99 10.38
CA GLU A 10 -8.78 14.65 10.71
C GLU A 10 -9.31 13.91 9.47
N LEU A 11 -10.09 14.57 8.61
CA LEU A 11 -10.56 13.98 7.35
C LEU A 11 -9.41 13.67 6.39
N LEU A 12 -8.41 14.54 6.29
CA LEU A 12 -7.21 14.29 5.49
C LEU A 12 -6.42 13.10 6.05
N LEU A 13 -6.30 13.00 7.37
CA LEU A 13 -5.63 11.88 8.02
C LEU A 13 -6.36 10.57 7.75
N GLN A 14 -7.68 10.54 7.91
CA GLN A 14 -8.50 9.36 7.59
C GLN A 14 -8.37 8.95 6.12
N ALA A 15 -8.34 9.90 5.20
CA ALA A 15 -8.13 9.61 3.78
C ALA A 15 -6.74 8.97 3.54
N VAL A 16 -5.69 9.47 4.19
CA VAL A 16 -4.34 8.91 4.09
C VAL A 16 -4.27 7.49 4.66
N LYS A 17 -4.85 7.25 5.84
CA LYS A 17 -4.96 5.90 6.44
C LYS A 17 -5.69 4.93 5.51
N THR A 18 -6.80 5.37 4.94
CA THR A 18 -7.60 4.55 4.00
C THR A 18 -6.80 4.21 2.74
N GLN A 19 -6.11 5.19 2.14
CA GLN A 19 -5.24 4.95 0.99
C GLN A 19 -4.11 3.98 1.33
N TYR A 20 -3.54 4.08 2.53
CA TYR A 20 -2.51 3.15 3.00
C TYR A 20 -3.02 1.72 3.12
N SER A 21 -4.17 1.52 3.77
CA SER A 21 -4.79 0.20 3.90
C SER A 21 -5.13 -0.42 2.54
N ILE A 22 -5.59 0.39 1.58
CA ILE A 22 -5.83 -0.07 0.20
C ILE A 22 -4.52 -0.53 -0.45
N LEU A 23 -3.44 0.24 -0.32
CA LEU A 23 -2.14 -0.14 -0.89
C LEU A 23 -1.59 -1.42 -0.25
N GLN A 24 -1.74 -1.59 1.06
CA GLN A 24 -1.36 -2.83 1.75
C GLN A 24 -2.18 -4.03 1.26
N LEU A 25 -3.50 -3.86 1.11
CA LEU A 25 -4.37 -4.91 0.59
C LEU A 25 -3.94 -5.32 -0.82
N LEU A 26 -3.67 -4.35 -1.69
CA LEU A 26 -3.19 -4.59 -3.05
C LEU A 26 -1.83 -5.31 -3.08
N ASP A 27 -0.85 -4.90 -2.26
CA ASP A 27 0.43 -5.59 -2.19
C ASP A 27 0.27 -7.05 -1.75
N ASN A 28 -0.58 -7.30 -0.74
CA ASN A 28 -0.88 -8.64 -0.26
C ASN A 28 -1.56 -9.50 -1.32
N THR A 29 -2.59 -8.97 -2.00
CA THR A 29 -3.27 -9.68 -3.08
C THR A 29 -2.30 -10.05 -4.19
N LEU A 30 -1.47 -9.09 -4.64
CA LEU A 30 -0.48 -9.36 -5.69
C LEU A 30 0.59 -10.34 -5.22
N HIS A 31 0.97 -10.32 -3.94
CA HIS A 31 1.90 -11.30 -3.40
C HIS A 31 1.31 -12.71 -3.45
N GLN A 32 0.07 -12.86 -3.01
CA GLN A 32 -0.66 -14.14 -3.06
C GLN A 32 -0.83 -14.63 -4.49
N THR A 33 -1.22 -13.76 -5.44
CA THR A 33 -1.30 -14.11 -6.86
C THR A 33 0.04 -14.58 -7.40
N TYR A 34 1.13 -13.86 -7.11
CA TYR A 34 2.47 -14.26 -7.54
C TYR A 34 2.86 -15.63 -6.98
N GLN A 35 2.64 -15.86 -5.68
CA GLN A 35 2.98 -17.13 -5.03
C GLN A 35 2.13 -18.28 -5.57
N TYR A 36 0.84 -18.06 -5.76
CA TYR A 36 -0.08 -19.05 -6.33
C TYR A 36 0.39 -19.47 -7.73
N GLU A 37 0.58 -18.51 -8.63
CA GLU A 37 1.02 -18.79 -10.00
C GLU A 37 2.40 -19.46 -10.05
N LYS A 38 3.33 -19.04 -9.19
CA LYS A 38 4.65 -19.67 -9.10
C LYS A 38 4.64 -21.07 -8.50
N GLY A 39 3.61 -21.39 -7.71
CA GLY A 39 3.42 -22.71 -7.11
C GLY A 39 2.85 -23.74 -8.08
N LEU A 40 2.28 -23.32 -9.22
CA LEU A 40 1.76 -24.22 -10.24
C LEU A 40 2.90 -24.91 -11.04
N PRO A 41 2.65 -26.11 -11.60
CA PRO A 41 3.54 -26.71 -12.60
C PRO A 41 3.83 -25.73 -13.75
N LYS A 42 5.04 -25.79 -14.30
CA LYS A 42 5.54 -24.80 -15.28
C LYS A 42 4.61 -24.61 -16.48
N GLU A 43 3.97 -25.68 -16.93
CA GLU A 43 3.09 -25.73 -18.08
C GLU A 43 1.75 -25.02 -17.82
N GLN A 44 1.41 -24.81 -16.55
CA GLN A 44 0.18 -24.18 -16.09
C GLN A 44 0.39 -22.75 -15.58
N GLN A 45 1.64 -22.29 -15.46
CA GLN A 45 1.93 -20.95 -14.97
C GLN A 45 1.50 -19.90 -16.00
N ASN A 46 0.77 -18.88 -15.54
CA ASN A 46 0.53 -17.70 -16.34
C ASN A 46 1.67 -16.68 -16.16
N SER A 47 2.64 -16.72 -17.07
CA SER A 47 3.79 -15.82 -17.04
C SER A 47 3.42 -14.32 -17.11
N GLU A 48 2.31 -13.98 -17.76
CA GLU A 48 1.83 -12.59 -17.83
C GLU A 48 1.33 -12.12 -16.46
N VAL A 49 0.54 -12.96 -15.77
CA VAL A 49 0.03 -12.66 -14.43
C VAL A 49 1.17 -12.55 -13.41
N ILE A 50 2.16 -13.44 -13.49
CA ILE A 50 3.37 -13.38 -12.64
C ILE A 50 4.11 -12.05 -12.85
N ASN A 51 4.33 -11.66 -14.11
CA ASN A 51 5.04 -10.43 -14.45
C ASN A 51 4.26 -9.19 -14.00
N LEU A 52 2.95 -9.18 -14.23
CA LEU A 52 2.06 -8.10 -13.81
C LEU A 52 2.08 -7.96 -12.29
N ALA A 53 1.91 -9.06 -11.56
CA ALA A 53 1.92 -9.07 -10.11
C ALA A 53 3.26 -8.54 -9.55
N TYR A 54 4.38 -8.99 -10.12
CA TYR A 54 5.70 -8.53 -9.72
C TYR A 54 5.93 -7.03 -10.00
N GLN A 55 5.55 -6.56 -11.19
CA GLN A 55 5.69 -5.15 -11.57
C GLN A 55 4.81 -4.24 -10.71
N ALA A 56 3.54 -4.61 -10.51
CA ALA A 56 2.60 -3.85 -9.69
C ALA A 56 3.08 -3.76 -8.23
N ARG A 57 3.57 -4.84 -7.64
CA ARG A 57 4.19 -4.82 -6.30
C ARG A 57 5.40 -3.92 -6.23
N ASN A 58 6.24 -3.94 -7.26
CA ASN A 58 7.38 -3.02 -7.32
C ASN A 58 6.93 -1.56 -7.37
N ILE A 59 5.85 -1.21 -8.07
CA ILE A 59 5.31 0.15 -8.09
C ILE A 59 4.76 0.54 -6.71
N ILE A 60 4.02 -0.36 -6.06
CA ILE A 60 3.45 -0.14 -4.72
C ILE A 60 4.56 -0.01 -3.67
N ALA A 61 5.56 -0.91 -3.70
CA ALA A 61 6.68 -0.94 -2.76
C ALA A 61 7.72 0.18 -2.99
N LYS A 62 7.90 0.67 -4.23
CA LYS A 62 8.83 1.77 -4.57
C LYS A 62 8.28 3.16 -4.25
N LYS A 63 7.54 3.34 -3.17
CA LYS A 63 7.34 4.67 -2.57
C LYS A 63 8.23 4.91 -1.33
N PRO A 64 9.56 5.07 -1.47
CA PRO A 64 10.43 5.53 -0.38
C PRO A 64 9.94 6.84 0.23
N LYS A 65 9.37 7.73 -0.59
CA LYS A 65 8.79 9.00 -0.12
C LYS A 65 7.61 8.78 0.83
N LEU A 66 6.76 7.79 0.58
CA LEU A 66 5.56 7.53 1.39
C LEU A 66 5.93 6.88 2.72
N LYS A 67 6.85 5.89 2.71
CA LYS A 67 7.41 5.33 3.96
C LYS A 67 8.07 6.39 4.84
N LYS A 68 8.82 7.33 4.24
CA LYS A 68 9.44 8.43 4.99
C LYS A 68 8.39 9.39 5.56
N ILE A 69 7.36 9.74 4.78
CA ILE A 69 6.26 10.58 5.25
C ILE A 69 5.49 9.88 6.39
N TYR A 70 5.19 8.59 6.29
CA TYR A 70 4.52 7.82 7.35
C TYR A 70 5.36 7.76 8.61
N LYS A 71 6.65 7.44 8.48
CA LYS A 71 7.57 7.46 9.62
C LYS A 71 7.65 8.83 10.29
N GLU A 72 7.69 9.92 9.51
CA GLU A 72 7.65 11.27 10.08
C GLU A 72 6.29 11.61 10.73
N LEU A 73 5.17 11.07 10.23
CA LEU A 73 3.85 11.25 10.82
C LEU A 73 3.72 10.48 12.15
N GLU A 74 4.21 9.23 12.19
CA GLU A 74 4.28 8.43 13.42
C GLU A 74 5.19 9.09 14.47
N GLU A 75 6.41 9.48 14.09
CA GLU A 75 7.41 9.99 15.03
C GLU A 75 7.10 11.40 15.57
N LYS A 76 6.53 12.29 14.75
CA LYS A 76 6.34 13.70 15.13
C LYS A 76 4.94 14.03 15.62
N TYR A 77 3.95 13.23 15.24
CA TYR A 77 2.54 13.56 15.47
C TYR A 77 1.79 12.46 16.22
N ASP A 78 2.47 11.38 16.65
CA ASP A 78 1.88 10.23 17.36
C ASP A 78 0.69 9.62 16.61
N VAL A 79 0.77 9.66 15.29
CA VAL A 79 -0.28 9.16 14.40
C VAL A 79 0.00 7.69 14.13
N GLU A 80 -0.79 6.79 14.70
CA GLU A 80 -0.80 5.37 14.29
C GLU A 80 -1.34 5.26 12.86
N LEU A 81 -0.48 4.91 11.89
CA LEU A 81 -0.82 4.77 10.47
C LEU A 81 -0.88 3.32 10.00
#